data_AF-A0A702R9Z1-F1
#
_entry.id   AF-A0A702R9Z1-F1
#
_cell.length_a   1.000
_cell.length_b   1.000
_cell.length_c   1.000
_cell.angle_alpha   90.00
_cell.angle_beta   90.00
_cell.angle_gamma   90.00
#
_symmetry.space_group_name_H-M   'P 1'
#
loop_
_entity.id
_entity.type
_entity.pdbx_description
1 polymer ?
#
loop_
_entity_poly.entity_id
_entity_poly.type
_entity_poly.pdbx_seq_one_letter_code
_entity_poly.pdbx_strand_id
1 'polypeptide(L)'
;DSPQAQANRTIVRRQNPLEYLPTPRFKPEGFRQTFFEMADILLRVMPDLLTDEAYSGAIQLQDKETLAFFWQRREAQNPLYRAYYFLLQGQTKALLAQIKLTPQVLGQSVYPNKNLLASLFIDADGETLRALVKGQMLNWQHIPQDKLTDGWNFLISRTLHTASKEDALPPDILAGILQSMQQQHTALSEALIVASLDYQDERHSLMTAYRMAWLDCNKLNAMIDKVYPPEDTRRTNVRIKLAQQCADLD
;
A
#
# COMPACT_ATOMS: atom_id res chain seq x y z
N ASP A 1 -38.59 20.89 13.69
CA ASP A 1 -37.33 20.66 14.43
C ASP A 1 -37.26 21.68 15.57
N SER A 2 -36.80 21.32 16.78
CA SER A 2 -36.80 22.25 17.92
C SER A 2 -35.45 22.96 18.11
N PRO A 3 -35.39 24.15 18.73
CA PRO A 3 -34.13 24.83 19.01
C PRO A 3 -33.17 23.97 19.86
N GLN A 4 -33.69 23.21 20.82
CA GLN A 4 -32.91 22.27 21.63
C GLN A 4 -32.38 21.09 20.79
N ALA A 5 -33.17 20.54 19.86
CA ALA A 5 -32.69 19.51 18.94
C ALA A 5 -31.59 20.04 18.02
N GLN A 6 -31.69 21.29 17.56
CA GLN A 6 -30.64 21.95 16.76
C GLN A 6 -29.37 22.17 17.58
N ALA A 7 -29.48 22.67 18.82
CA ALA A 7 -28.35 22.82 19.73
C ALA A 7 -27.65 21.48 20.00
N ASN A 8 -28.41 20.42 20.29
CA ASN A 8 -27.87 19.07 20.50
C ASN A 8 -27.14 18.54 19.27
N ARG A 9 -27.71 18.67 18.05
CA ARG A 9 -27.02 18.27 16.80
C ARG A 9 -25.72 19.07 16.57
N THR A 10 -25.68 20.35 16.94
CA THR A 10 -24.44 21.15 16.87
C THR A 10 -23.36 20.66 17.83
N ILE A 11 -23.74 20.23 19.04
CA ILE A 11 -22.79 19.59 20.00
C ILE A 11 -22.27 18.27 19.41
N VAL A 12 -23.16 17.40 18.93
CA VAL A 12 -22.79 16.09 18.36
C VAL A 12 -21.89 16.24 17.12
N ARG A 13 -22.16 17.21 16.24
CA ARG A 13 -21.24 17.54 15.12
C ARG A 13 -19.85 17.93 15.59
N ARG A 14 -19.77 18.79 16.63
CA ARG A 14 -18.48 19.30 17.15
C ARG A 14 -17.67 18.24 17.89
N GLN A 15 -18.31 17.17 18.38
CA GLN A 15 -17.68 16.08 19.14
C GLN A 15 -17.53 14.78 18.34
N ASN A 16 -18.01 14.74 17.09
CA ASN A 16 -18.34 13.57 16.27
C ASN A 16 -17.85 12.21 16.84
N PRO A 17 -18.70 11.45 17.55
CA PRO A 17 -18.28 10.21 18.20
C PRO A 17 -17.94 9.08 17.23
N LEU A 18 -18.08 9.29 15.92
CA LEU A 18 -17.64 8.34 14.88
C LEU A 18 -16.16 8.53 14.48
N GLU A 19 -15.56 9.67 14.82
CA GLU A 19 -14.13 9.95 14.64
C GLU A 19 -13.27 9.31 15.75
N TYR A 20 -13.86 9.05 16.92
CA TYR A 20 -13.15 8.50 18.06
C TYR A 20 -13.21 6.96 18.10
N LEU A 21 -12.33 6.32 17.32
CA LEU A 21 -12.13 4.87 17.35
C LEU A 21 -10.93 4.50 18.25
N PRO A 22 -11.13 3.77 19.37
CA PRO A 22 -10.02 3.33 20.22
C PRO A 22 -9.14 2.29 19.51
N THR A 23 -7.83 2.45 19.65
CA THR A 23 -6.86 1.49 19.08
C THR A 23 -7.01 0.11 19.75
N PRO A 24 -6.71 -1.01 19.06
CA PRO A 24 -6.94 -2.37 19.57
C PRO A 24 -6.38 -2.67 20.97
N ARG A 25 -5.30 -2.00 21.39
CA ARG A 25 -4.68 -2.17 22.72
C ARG A 25 -5.46 -1.52 23.87
N PHE A 26 -6.42 -0.65 23.57
CA PHE A 26 -7.20 0.12 24.55
C PHE A 26 -8.71 0.08 24.26
N LYS A 27 -9.20 -0.93 23.54
CA LYS A 27 -10.66 -1.15 23.34
C LYS A 27 -11.27 -1.70 24.64
N PRO A 28 -12.22 -1.00 25.29
CA PRO A 28 -12.93 -1.54 26.45
C PRO A 28 -13.79 -2.76 26.06
N GLU A 29 -14.08 -3.63 27.03
CA GLU A 29 -15.08 -4.68 26.86
C GLU A 29 -16.46 -4.07 26.50
N GLY A 30 -17.23 -4.75 25.65
CA GLY A 30 -18.52 -4.25 25.14
C GLY A 30 -18.46 -3.09 24.14
N PHE A 31 -17.36 -2.31 24.10
CA PHE A 31 -17.26 -1.07 23.29
C PHE A 31 -17.75 -1.22 21.85
N ARG A 32 -17.40 -2.32 21.17
CA ARG A 32 -17.73 -2.52 19.75
C ARG A 32 -19.24 -2.62 19.50
N GLN A 33 -19.99 -3.26 20.40
CA GLN A 33 -21.44 -3.32 20.33
C GLN A 33 -22.04 -1.93 20.59
N THR A 34 -21.67 -1.30 21.71
CA THR A 34 -22.15 0.04 22.08
C THR A 34 -21.85 1.08 21.00
N PHE A 35 -20.68 0.99 20.34
CA PHE A 35 -20.31 1.84 19.22
C PHE A 35 -21.25 1.67 18.03
N PHE A 36 -21.52 0.44 17.58
CA PHE A 36 -22.42 0.21 16.44
C PHE A 36 -23.87 0.57 16.75
N GLU A 37 -24.37 0.29 17.95
CA GLU A 37 -25.72 0.69 18.39
C GLU A 37 -25.86 2.22 18.40
N MET A 38 -24.90 2.93 19.02
CA MET A 38 -24.84 4.39 19.01
C MET A 38 -24.75 4.95 17.58
N ALA A 39 -23.84 4.41 16.76
CA ALA A 39 -23.60 4.90 15.41
C ALA A 39 -24.82 4.69 14.51
N ASP A 40 -25.55 3.57 14.65
CA ASP A 40 -26.75 3.32 13.86
C ASP A 40 -27.90 4.26 14.25
N ILE A 41 -28.06 4.57 15.55
CA ILE A 41 -29.02 5.59 16.03
C ILE A 41 -28.65 6.97 15.48
N LEU A 42 -27.38 7.38 15.58
CA LEU A 42 -26.91 8.70 15.15
C LEU A 42 -27.03 8.88 13.63
N LEU A 43 -26.59 7.91 12.83
CA LEU A 43 -26.56 8.04 11.37
C LEU A 43 -27.95 8.06 10.71
N ARG A 44 -28.98 7.51 11.38
CA ARG A 44 -30.38 7.65 10.96
C ARG A 44 -30.90 9.09 11.04
N VAL A 45 -30.31 9.94 11.90
CA VAL A 45 -30.76 11.34 12.13
C VAL A 45 -29.71 12.41 11.78
N MET A 46 -28.46 12.00 11.57
CA MET A 46 -27.30 12.84 11.26
C MET A 46 -26.30 12.08 10.34
N PRO A 47 -26.67 11.75 9.08
CA PRO A 47 -25.78 11.08 8.12
C PRO A 47 -24.60 11.95 7.65
N ASP A 48 -24.58 13.22 8.06
CA ASP A 48 -23.47 14.15 7.94
C ASP A 48 -22.32 13.88 8.93
N LEU A 49 -22.49 13.01 9.93
CA LEU A 49 -21.42 12.55 10.82
C LEU A 49 -20.46 11.54 10.17
N LEU A 50 -20.77 11.01 8.98
CA LEU A 50 -19.77 10.32 8.15
C LEU A 50 -18.91 11.37 7.43
N THR A 51 -18.00 11.93 8.22
CA THR A 51 -16.93 12.84 7.83
C THR A 51 -15.78 12.09 7.17
N ASP A 52 -14.87 12.84 6.54
CA ASP A 52 -13.63 12.28 6.01
C ASP A 52 -12.74 11.76 7.17
N GLU A 53 -12.75 12.46 8.30
CA GLU A 53 -12.07 12.12 9.54
C GLU A 53 -12.54 10.77 10.12
N ALA A 54 -13.85 10.49 10.12
CA ALA A 54 -14.41 9.22 10.60
C ALA A 54 -13.94 8.04 9.72
N TYR A 55 -13.94 8.24 8.39
CA TYR A 55 -13.38 7.27 7.46
C TYR A 55 -11.87 7.07 7.64
N SER A 56 -11.12 8.17 7.82
CA SER A 56 -9.67 8.15 8.05
C SER A 56 -9.30 7.32 9.28
N GLY A 57 -9.97 7.53 10.42
CA GLY A 57 -9.74 6.74 11.64
C GLY A 57 -10.00 5.24 11.44
N ALA A 58 -11.08 4.88 10.74
CA ALA A 58 -11.40 3.48 10.45
C ALA A 58 -10.39 2.83 9.48
N ILE A 59 -9.87 3.58 8.50
CA ILE A 59 -8.78 3.15 7.61
C ILE A 59 -7.48 2.95 8.40
N GLN A 60 -7.08 3.92 9.23
CA GLN A 60 -5.82 3.85 10.00
C GLN A 60 -5.76 2.65 10.95
N LEU A 61 -6.91 2.23 11.49
CA LEU A 61 -7.03 1.04 12.34
C LEU A 61 -7.27 -0.27 11.55
N GLN A 62 -7.37 -0.19 10.21
CA GLN A 62 -7.76 -1.28 9.31
C GLN A 62 -9.09 -1.97 9.72
N ASP A 63 -10.03 -1.23 10.32
CA ASP A 63 -11.24 -1.79 10.92
C ASP A 63 -12.31 -2.07 9.84
N LYS A 64 -12.13 -3.20 9.14
CA LYS A 64 -12.94 -3.63 7.98
C LYS A 64 -14.45 -3.65 8.27
N GLU A 65 -14.84 -4.01 9.48
CA GLU A 65 -16.24 -4.07 9.90
C GLU A 65 -16.82 -2.66 10.05
N THR A 66 -16.11 -1.75 10.73
CA THR A 66 -16.51 -0.34 10.85
C THR A 66 -16.59 0.33 9.48
N LEU A 67 -15.64 0.04 8.59
CA LEU A 67 -15.65 0.53 7.20
C LEU A 67 -16.84 0.01 6.40
N ALA A 68 -17.18 -1.28 6.50
CA ALA A 68 -18.37 -1.85 5.85
C ALA A 68 -19.67 -1.25 6.40
N PHE A 69 -19.74 -1.07 7.72
CA PHE A 69 -20.87 -0.46 8.41
C PHE A 69 -21.09 1.00 7.96
N PHE A 70 -20.04 1.83 7.89
CA PHE A 70 -20.11 3.20 7.39
C PHE A 70 -20.53 3.25 5.91
N TRP A 71 -19.93 2.41 5.05
CA TRP A 71 -20.23 2.38 3.62
C TRP A 71 -21.70 2.06 3.33
N GLN A 72 -22.30 1.15 4.10
CA GLN A 72 -23.74 0.83 4.02
C GLN A 72 -24.67 2.02 4.35
N ARG A 73 -24.22 3.01 5.13
CA ARG A 73 -25.01 4.22 5.43
C ARG A 73 -24.76 5.32 4.39
N ARG A 74 -23.50 5.57 4.03
CA ARG A 74 -23.10 6.56 3.02
C ARG A 74 -21.66 6.32 2.61
N GLU A 75 -21.42 6.06 1.32
CA GLU A 75 -20.07 5.90 0.77
C GLU A 75 -19.19 7.13 1.07
N ALA A 76 -17.90 6.91 1.32
CA ALA A 76 -16.93 8.00 1.42
C ALA A 76 -16.98 8.89 0.16
N GLN A 77 -16.80 10.20 0.30
CA GLN A 77 -16.77 11.10 -0.86
C GLN A 77 -15.36 11.30 -1.41
N ASN A 78 -14.35 11.20 -0.54
CA ASN A 78 -12.94 11.27 -0.89
C ASN A 78 -12.48 10.03 -1.71
N PRO A 79 -11.96 10.21 -2.94
CA PRO A 79 -11.49 9.10 -3.79
C PRO A 79 -10.40 8.22 -3.14
N LEU A 80 -9.54 8.80 -2.29
CA LEU A 80 -8.52 8.06 -1.56
C LEU A 80 -9.14 7.06 -0.59
N TYR A 81 -10.21 7.46 0.10
CA TYR A 81 -10.87 6.63 1.10
C TYR A 81 -11.75 5.56 0.47
N ARG A 82 -12.29 5.82 -0.74
CA ARG A 82 -12.87 4.77 -1.61
C ARG A 82 -11.83 3.73 -1.99
N ALA A 83 -10.62 4.14 -2.40
CA ALA A 83 -9.56 3.22 -2.74
C ALA A 83 -9.11 2.37 -1.53
N TYR A 84 -8.90 2.98 -0.35
CA TYR A 84 -8.60 2.24 0.88
C TYR A 84 -9.74 1.30 1.30
N TYR A 85 -11.00 1.69 1.16
CA TYR A 85 -12.15 0.81 1.38
C TYR A 85 -12.10 -0.41 0.46
N PHE A 86 -12.00 -0.22 -0.86
CA PHE A 86 -11.98 -1.33 -1.81
C PHE A 86 -10.75 -2.25 -1.61
N LEU A 87 -9.60 -1.70 -1.23
CA LEU A 87 -8.41 -2.46 -0.83
C LEU A 87 -8.70 -3.32 0.41
N LEU A 88 -9.11 -2.72 1.51
CA LEU A 88 -9.31 -3.43 2.77
C LEU A 88 -10.44 -4.48 2.68
N GLN A 89 -11.45 -4.26 1.85
CA GLN A 89 -12.53 -5.23 1.60
C GLN A 89 -12.22 -6.28 0.50
N GLY A 90 -11.02 -6.28 -0.12
CA GLY A 90 -10.65 -7.23 -1.18
C GLY A 90 -11.45 -7.05 -2.49
N GLN A 91 -11.97 -5.85 -2.75
CA GLN A 91 -12.85 -5.57 -3.89
C GLN A 91 -12.05 -5.14 -5.12
N THR A 92 -11.18 -6.02 -5.62
CA THR A 92 -10.21 -5.79 -6.72
C THR A 92 -10.79 -5.00 -7.90
N LYS A 93 -11.97 -5.38 -8.41
CA LYS A 93 -12.58 -4.71 -9.58
C LYS A 93 -12.97 -3.25 -9.30
N ALA A 94 -13.46 -2.95 -8.10
CA ALA A 94 -13.83 -1.59 -7.70
C ALA A 94 -12.59 -0.74 -7.39
N LEU A 95 -11.57 -1.34 -6.74
CA LEU A 95 -10.26 -0.73 -6.51
C LEU A 95 -9.60 -0.28 -7.82
N LEU A 96 -9.54 -1.18 -8.82
CA LEU A 96 -8.99 -0.87 -10.15
C LEU A 96 -9.77 0.24 -10.85
N ALA A 97 -11.10 0.24 -10.77
CA ALA A 97 -11.93 1.30 -11.34
C ALA A 97 -11.68 2.66 -10.66
N GLN A 98 -11.54 2.68 -9.32
CA GLN A 98 -11.27 3.89 -8.56
C GLN A 98 -9.87 4.46 -8.83
N ILE A 99 -8.85 3.60 -8.95
CA ILE A 99 -7.49 4.04 -9.32
C ILE A 99 -7.47 4.54 -10.77
N LYS A 100 -8.15 3.87 -11.70
CA LYS A 100 -8.27 4.35 -13.10
C LYS A 100 -8.95 5.72 -13.20
N LEU A 101 -9.96 5.98 -12.37
CA LEU A 101 -10.70 7.24 -12.33
C LEU A 101 -9.90 8.38 -11.67
N THR A 102 -8.96 8.07 -10.77
CA THR A 102 -8.25 9.09 -9.98
C THR A 102 -6.80 8.65 -9.67
N PRO A 103 -5.91 8.46 -10.68
CA PRO A 103 -4.61 7.80 -10.49
C PRO A 103 -3.70 8.44 -9.43
N GLN A 104 -3.85 9.75 -9.20
CA GLN A 104 -3.09 10.51 -8.20
C GLN A 104 -3.29 10.03 -6.75
N VAL A 105 -4.35 9.24 -6.45
CA VAL A 105 -4.53 8.66 -5.11
C VAL A 105 -3.40 7.71 -4.70
N LEU A 106 -2.67 7.11 -5.66
CA LEU A 106 -1.54 6.21 -5.39
C LEU A 106 -0.43 6.86 -4.55
N GLY A 107 -0.14 8.14 -4.79
CA GLY A 107 0.86 8.91 -4.05
C GLY A 107 0.34 9.56 -2.76
N GLN A 108 -0.97 9.54 -2.51
CA GLN A 108 -1.59 10.17 -1.35
C GLN A 108 -1.59 9.23 -0.13
N SER A 109 -1.76 9.80 1.08
CA SER A 109 -1.53 9.10 2.34
C SER A 109 -2.65 9.34 3.34
N VAL A 110 -3.20 8.26 3.92
CA VAL A 110 -4.02 8.31 5.15
C VAL A 110 -3.16 8.10 6.40
N TYR A 111 -2.07 7.34 6.28
CA TYR A 111 -1.13 7.08 7.35
C TYR A 111 0.01 8.10 7.34
N PRO A 112 0.65 8.42 8.49
CA PRO A 112 1.83 9.28 8.53
C PRO A 112 3.03 8.74 7.76
N ASN A 113 3.10 7.42 7.55
CA ASN A 113 4.28 6.69 7.07
C ASN A 113 4.02 5.71 5.90
N LYS A 114 2.78 5.58 5.39
CA LYS A 114 2.50 4.81 4.16
C LYS A 114 1.40 5.44 3.30
N ASN A 115 1.78 5.74 2.05
CA ASN A 115 0.87 6.15 0.99
C ASN A 115 0.01 4.95 0.51
N LEU A 116 -0.95 5.19 -0.39
CA LEU A 116 -1.80 4.13 -0.94
C LEU A 116 -0.98 3.08 -1.71
N LEU A 117 0.02 3.46 -2.52
CA LEU A 117 0.87 2.50 -3.26
C LEU A 117 1.58 1.52 -2.31
N ALA A 118 2.21 2.01 -1.25
CA ALA A 118 2.82 1.20 -0.21
C ALA A 118 1.77 0.31 0.49
N SER A 119 0.57 0.83 0.73
CA SER A 119 -0.56 0.03 1.24
C SER A 119 -1.03 -1.04 0.24
N LEU A 120 -1.03 -0.80 -1.07
CA LEU A 120 -1.31 -1.84 -2.06
C LEU A 120 -0.25 -2.94 -2.00
N PHE A 121 1.03 -2.58 -1.90
CA PHE A 121 2.10 -3.57 -1.79
C PHE A 121 2.07 -4.37 -0.48
N ILE A 122 1.67 -3.76 0.64
CA ILE A 122 1.54 -4.47 1.93
C ILE A 122 0.23 -5.28 1.99
N ASP A 123 -0.90 -4.62 1.79
CA ASP A 123 -2.22 -5.08 2.25
C ASP A 123 -3.04 -5.80 1.14
N ALA A 124 -2.59 -5.81 -0.12
CA ALA A 124 -3.29 -6.47 -1.23
C ALA A 124 -2.82 -7.90 -1.50
N ASP A 125 -3.72 -8.72 -2.03
CA ASP A 125 -3.43 -10.07 -2.54
C ASP A 125 -2.70 -10.05 -3.90
N GLY A 126 -2.16 -11.22 -4.29
CA GLY A 126 -1.41 -11.39 -5.53
C GLY A 126 -2.25 -11.23 -6.80
N GLU A 127 -3.55 -11.53 -6.79
CA GLU A 127 -4.41 -11.35 -7.97
C GLU A 127 -4.69 -9.86 -8.21
N THR A 128 -4.94 -9.10 -7.14
CA THR A 128 -5.12 -7.65 -7.15
C THR A 128 -3.86 -6.95 -7.66
N LEU A 129 -2.68 -7.36 -7.21
CA LEU A 129 -1.40 -6.82 -7.70
C LEU A 129 -1.12 -7.19 -9.16
N ARG A 130 -1.37 -8.46 -9.57
CA ARG A 130 -1.32 -8.86 -11.00
C ARG A 130 -2.27 -8.03 -11.86
N ALA A 131 -3.49 -7.74 -11.37
CA ALA A 131 -4.49 -6.98 -12.10
C ALA A 131 -4.15 -5.47 -12.19
N LEU A 132 -3.52 -4.89 -11.16
CA LEU A 132 -2.97 -3.52 -11.20
C LEU A 132 -1.90 -3.37 -12.28
N VAL A 133 -0.97 -4.33 -12.33
CA VAL A 133 0.13 -4.40 -13.31
C VAL A 133 -0.41 -4.61 -14.72
N LYS A 134 -1.21 -5.67 -14.95
CA LYS A 134 -1.80 -5.99 -16.25
C LYS A 134 -2.75 -4.91 -16.77
N GLY A 135 -3.43 -4.20 -15.85
CA GLY A 135 -4.29 -3.06 -16.17
C GLY A 135 -3.55 -1.75 -16.45
N GLN A 136 -2.21 -1.71 -16.33
CA GLN A 136 -1.39 -0.50 -16.44
C GLN A 136 -1.85 0.65 -15.53
N MET A 137 -2.41 0.32 -14.36
CA MET A 137 -3.01 1.30 -13.43
C MET A 137 -1.97 2.11 -12.64
N LEU A 138 -0.72 1.67 -12.65
CA LEU A 138 0.39 2.27 -11.92
C LEU A 138 1.06 3.33 -12.80
N ASN A 139 0.63 4.59 -12.68
CA ASN A 139 1.24 5.73 -13.38
C ASN A 139 2.41 6.27 -12.55
N TRP A 140 3.62 5.79 -12.83
CA TRP A 140 4.81 6.03 -12.01
C TRP A 140 5.28 7.49 -12.05
N GLN A 141 5.01 8.20 -13.15
CA GLN A 141 5.41 9.61 -13.33
C GLN A 141 4.68 10.56 -12.36
N HIS A 142 3.54 10.13 -11.80
CA HIS A 142 2.72 10.94 -10.88
C HIS A 142 2.95 10.60 -9.40
N ILE A 143 3.92 9.73 -9.08
CA ILE A 143 4.22 9.28 -7.72
C ILE A 143 5.58 9.89 -7.31
N PRO A 144 5.66 10.71 -6.25
CA PRO A 144 6.92 11.30 -5.78
C PRO A 144 7.99 10.25 -5.45
N GLN A 145 9.27 10.57 -5.67
CA GLN A 145 10.38 9.60 -5.53
C GLN A 145 10.62 9.12 -4.08
N ASP A 146 10.31 9.93 -3.07
CA ASP A 146 10.26 9.48 -1.67
C ASP A 146 9.13 8.47 -1.47
N LYS A 147 7.95 8.74 -2.03
CA LYS A 147 6.76 7.88 -1.96
C LYS A 147 6.91 6.57 -2.77
N LEU A 148 7.73 6.57 -3.83
CA LEU A 148 8.21 5.37 -4.51
C LEU A 148 9.17 4.57 -3.63
N THR A 149 10.11 5.23 -2.95
CA THR A 149 11.09 4.59 -2.07
C THR A 149 10.43 3.87 -0.89
N ASP A 150 9.44 4.51 -0.24
CA ASP A 150 8.62 3.92 0.81
C ASP A 150 7.99 2.59 0.32
N GLY A 151 7.32 2.62 -0.83
CA GLY A 151 6.66 1.43 -1.41
C GLY A 151 7.61 0.34 -1.86
N TRP A 152 8.75 0.70 -2.46
CA TRP A 152 9.76 -0.25 -2.95
C TRP A 152 10.27 -1.18 -1.86
N ASN A 153 10.54 -0.66 -0.67
CA ASN A 153 11.04 -1.45 0.46
C ASN A 153 10.04 -2.53 0.90
N PHE A 154 8.73 -2.22 0.93
CA PHE A 154 7.69 -3.21 1.23
C PHE A 154 7.52 -4.25 0.12
N LEU A 155 7.57 -3.82 -1.15
CA LEU A 155 7.49 -4.72 -2.31
C LEU A 155 8.65 -5.73 -2.33
N ILE A 156 9.87 -5.27 -2.06
CA ILE A 156 11.07 -6.12 -1.92
C ILE A 156 10.93 -7.06 -0.72
N SER A 157 10.54 -6.56 0.46
CA SER A 157 10.34 -7.38 1.67
C SER A 157 9.36 -8.54 1.45
N ARG A 158 8.22 -8.29 0.78
CA ARG A 158 7.26 -9.36 0.44
C ARG A 158 7.73 -10.30 -0.69
N THR A 159 8.58 -9.83 -1.60
CA THR A 159 9.20 -10.69 -2.61
C THR A 159 10.27 -11.59 -1.98
N LEU A 160 10.98 -11.10 -0.96
CA LEU A 160 11.99 -11.80 -0.16
C LEU A 160 11.41 -12.59 1.03
N HIS A 161 10.10 -12.87 1.04
CA HIS A 161 9.46 -13.86 1.93
C HIS A 161 9.58 -13.57 3.45
N THR A 162 9.88 -12.33 3.87
CA THR A 162 10.20 -11.99 5.29
C THR A 162 9.00 -11.99 6.26
N ALA A 163 7.94 -12.75 5.99
CA ALA A 163 6.71 -12.81 6.80
C ALA A 163 6.10 -14.22 6.86
N SER A 164 5.78 -14.81 5.71
CA SER A 164 5.37 -16.21 5.56
C SER A 164 5.56 -16.68 4.11
N LYS A 165 5.49 -18.00 3.87
CA LYS A 165 5.46 -18.55 2.50
C LYS A 165 4.08 -18.44 1.81
N GLU A 166 3.04 -18.08 2.55
CA GLU A 166 1.67 -17.92 2.02
C GLU A 166 1.41 -16.47 1.56
N ASP A 167 2.06 -15.48 2.19
CA ASP A 167 1.95 -14.04 1.87
C ASP A 167 2.94 -13.55 0.80
N ALA A 168 3.86 -14.43 0.39
CA ALA A 168 4.95 -14.14 -0.54
C ALA A 168 4.45 -13.70 -1.92
N LEU A 169 5.07 -12.67 -2.50
CA LEU A 169 4.69 -12.18 -3.83
C LEU A 169 5.37 -12.99 -4.95
N PRO A 170 4.60 -13.57 -5.89
CA PRO A 170 5.16 -14.22 -7.07
C PRO A 170 6.09 -13.32 -7.90
N PRO A 171 7.23 -13.83 -8.41
CA PRO A 171 8.21 -13.04 -9.16
C PRO A 171 7.66 -12.25 -10.36
N ASP A 172 6.60 -12.74 -11.01
CA ASP A 172 5.96 -12.07 -12.14
C ASP A 172 5.35 -10.70 -11.77
N ILE A 173 4.96 -10.50 -10.51
CA ILE A 173 4.38 -9.24 -10.02
C ILE A 173 5.46 -8.16 -9.95
N LEU A 174 6.58 -8.45 -9.29
CA LEU A 174 7.73 -7.54 -9.24
C LEU A 174 8.31 -7.31 -10.64
N ALA A 175 8.39 -8.36 -11.46
CA ALA A 175 8.86 -8.24 -12.83
C ALA A 175 7.99 -7.28 -13.67
N GLY A 176 6.67 -7.45 -13.63
CA GLY A 176 5.74 -6.58 -14.36
C GLY A 176 5.67 -5.15 -13.81
N ILE A 177 5.89 -4.95 -12.52
CA ILE A 177 6.11 -3.62 -11.92
C ILE A 177 7.34 -2.95 -12.54
N LEU A 178 8.49 -3.65 -12.54
CA LEU A 178 9.74 -3.13 -13.10
C LEU A 178 9.65 -2.84 -14.60
N GLN A 179 9.04 -3.74 -15.38
CA GLN A 179 8.78 -3.52 -16.81
C GLN A 179 7.88 -2.29 -17.03
N SER A 180 6.85 -2.10 -16.22
CA SER A 180 5.95 -0.93 -16.29
C SER A 180 6.68 0.38 -15.95
N MET A 181 7.59 0.36 -14.98
CA MET A 181 8.46 1.49 -14.65
C MET A 181 9.41 1.85 -15.80
N GLN A 182 10.08 0.84 -16.39
CA GLN A 182 10.94 1.00 -17.57
C GLN A 182 10.17 1.57 -18.77
N GLN A 183 8.97 1.05 -19.06
CA GLN A 183 8.10 1.48 -20.18
C GLN A 183 7.63 2.93 -20.03
N GLN A 184 7.43 3.42 -18.81
CA GLN A 184 7.05 4.81 -18.53
C GLN A 184 8.27 5.74 -18.38
N HIS A 185 9.48 5.25 -18.65
CA HIS A 185 10.76 5.94 -18.45
C HIS A 185 10.99 6.44 -17.01
N THR A 186 10.28 5.87 -16.02
CA THR A 186 10.43 6.22 -14.61
C THR A 186 11.40 5.25 -13.96
N ALA A 187 12.66 5.64 -13.84
CA ALA A 187 13.66 4.84 -13.16
C ALA A 187 13.42 4.81 -11.63
N LEU A 188 13.48 3.61 -11.05
CA LEU A 188 13.96 3.48 -9.67
C LEU A 188 15.42 3.91 -9.61
N SER A 189 15.85 4.49 -8.50
CA SER A 189 17.27 4.72 -8.26
C SER A 189 18.03 3.39 -8.32
N GLU A 190 19.12 3.34 -9.08
CA GLU A 190 20.00 2.16 -9.15
C GLU A 190 20.50 1.76 -7.75
N ALA A 191 20.66 2.73 -6.83
CA ALA A 191 21.01 2.46 -5.45
C ALA A 191 19.93 1.66 -4.68
N LEU A 192 18.64 1.78 -5.04
CA LEU A 192 17.55 1.00 -4.45
C LEU A 192 17.51 -0.44 -4.99
N ILE A 193 17.91 -0.64 -6.25
CA ILE A 193 18.04 -1.98 -6.86
C ILE A 193 19.28 -2.68 -6.27
N VAL A 194 20.40 -1.99 -6.17
CA VAL A 194 21.65 -2.49 -5.59
C VAL A 194 21.49 -2.79 -4.09
N ALA A 195 20.80 -1.95 -3.31
CA ALA A 195 20.52 -2.23 -1.90
C ALA A 195 19.70 -3.52 -1.70
N SER A 196 18.75 -3.82 -2.59
CA SER A 196 18.02 -5.09 -2.54
C SER A 196 18.86 -6.34 -2.86
N LEU A 197 20.05 -6.19 -3.44
CA LEU A 197 21.03 -7.28 -3.62
C LEU A 197 21.84 -7.57 -2.33
N ASP A 198 21.62 -6.87 -1.22
CA ASP A 198 22.42 -7.01 0.02
C ASP A 198 21.75 -7.84 1.14
N TYR A 199 20.41 -7.98 1.11
CA TYR A 199 19.56 -8.70 2.11
C TYR A 199 19.88 -10.14 2.67
N GLN A 200 20.22 -11.42 2.98
CA GLN A 200 21.01 -12.53 2.36
C GLN A 200 20.15 -13.75 2.01
N ASP A 201 18.91 -13.80 2.50
CA ASP A 201 18.04 -14.98 2.48
C ASP A 201 16.93 -14.91 1.39
N GLU A 202 16.42 -16.09 0.97
CA GLU A 202 15.27 -16.30 0.05
C GLU A 202 15.28 -15.49 -1.29
N ARG A 203 16.49 -15.22 -1.82
CA ARG A 203 16.73 -14.33 -2.97
C ARG A 203 16.38 -14.85 -4.36
N HIS A 204 16.12 -16.15 -4.55
CA HIS A 204 15.87 -16.73 -5.88
C HIS A 204 14.65 -16.09 -6.56
N SER A 205 13.61 -15.78 -5.79
CA SER A 205 12.40 -15.08 -6.24
C SER A 205 12.68 -13.67 -6.75
N LEU A 206 13.56 -12.92 -6.06
CA LEU A 206 13.99 -11.57 -6.47
C LEU A 206 14.80 -11.60 -7.77
N MET A 207 15.77 -12.52 -7.86
CA MET A 207 16.62 -12.64 -9.05
C MET A 207 15.86 -13.15 -10.27
N THR A 208 14.88 -14.04 -10.06
CA THR A 208 13.90 -14.43 -11.09
C THR A 208 13.12 -13.22 -11.60
N ALA A 209 12.59 -12.38 -10.69
CA ALA A 209 11.86 -11.17 -11.06
C ALA A 209 12.72 -10.17 -11.87
N TYR A 210 14.00 -10.00 -11.49
CA TYR A 210 14.95 -9.16 -12.23
C TYR A 210 15.25 -9.71 -13.63
N ARG A 211 15.55 -11.00 -13.76
CA ARG A 211 15.73 -11.67 -15.07
C ARG A 211 14.49 -11.52 -15.96
N MET A 212 13.29 -11.68 -15.40
CA MET A 212 12.02 -11.44 -16.11
C MET A 212 11.83 -9.97 -16.51
N ALA A 213 12.28 -9.01 -15.68
CA ALA A 213 12.27 -7.58 -15.98
C ALA A 213 13.44 -7.11 -16.88
N TRP A 214 14.12 -8.04 -17.56
CA TRP A 214 15.30 -7.78 -18.39
C TRP A 214 16.45 -7.06 -17.65
N LEU A 215 16.52 -7.17 -16.32
CA LEU A 215 17.64 -6.77 -15.48
C LEU A 215 18.56 -7.99 -15.30
N ASP A 216 19.30 -8.31 -16.37
CA ASP A 216 20.29 -9.38 -16.37
C ASP A 216 21.51 -9.07 -15.48
N CYS A 217 22.31 -10.10 -15.22
CA CYS A 217 23.48 -10.04 -14.36
C CYS A 217 24.55 -9.02 -14.82
N ASN A 218 24.63 -8.70 -16.11
CA ASN A 218 25.58 -7.69 -16.60
C ASN A 218 25.07 -6.27 -16.28
N LYS A 219 23.77 -6.02 -16.46
CA LYS A 219 23.13 -4.76 -16.03
C LYS A 219 23.21 -4.57 -14.52
N LEU A 220 22.96 -5.61 -13.73
CA LEU A 220 23.07 -5.55 -12.27
C LEU A 220 24.52 -5.28 -11.82
N ASN A 221 25.53 -5.89 -12.45
CA ASN A 221 26.94 -5.54 -12.22
C ASN A 221 27.26 -4.09 -12.60
N ALA A 222 26.72 -3.57 -13.72
CA ALA A 222 26.93 -2.18 -14.13
C ALA A 222 26.28 -1.18 -13.16
N MET A 223 25.11 -1.50 -12.58
CA MET A 223 24.49 -0.70 -11.52
C MET A 223 25.36 -0.70 -10.26
N ILE A 224 25.89 -1.85 -9.83
CA ILE A 224 26.80 -1.95 -8.68
C ILE A 224 28.05 -1.07 -8.88
N ASP A 225 28.66 -1.13 -10.07
CA ASP A 225 29.86 -0.36 -10.43
C ASP A 225 29.61 1.16 -10.56
N LYS A 226 28.35 1.59 -10.65
CA LYS A 226 27.94 3.00 -10.64
C LYS A 226 27.54 3.50 -9.25
N VAL A 227 26.96 2.62 -8.42
CA VAL A 227 26.47 2.93 -7.07
C VAL A 227 27.58 2.92 -6.03
N TYR A 228 28.55 1.99 -6.14
CA TYR A 228 29.67 1.88 -5.23
C TYR A 228 31.00 2.18 -5.95
N PRO A 229 31.81 3.14 -5.45
CA PRO A 229 33.14 3.41 -5.99
C PRO A 229 34.06 2.17 -6.02
N PRO A 230 35.10 2.14 -6.87
CA PRO A 230 35.98 0.98 -7.02
C PRO A 230 36.63 0.47 -5.72
N GLU A 231 36.90 1.39 -4.79
CA GLU A 231 37.52 1.18 -3.49
C GLU A 231 36.54 0.78 -2.36
N ASP A 232 35.22 0.82 -2.60
CA ASP A 232 34.21 0.48 -1.60
C ASP A 232 34.10 -1.05 -1.41
N THR A 233 34.34 -1.54 -0.20
CA THR A 233 34.26 -2.98 0.12
C THR A 233 32.87 -3.58 -0.13
N ARG A 234 31.80 -2.76 -0.09
CA ARG A 234 30.44 -3.17 -0.46
C ARG A 234 30.35 -3.58 -1.92
N ARG A 235 31.06 -2.89 -2.83
CA ARG A 235 31.13 -3.24 -4.26
C ARG A 235 31.56 -4.69 -4.44
N THR A 236 32.66 -5.08 -3.79
CA THR A 236 33.18 -6.46 -3.83
C THR A 236 32.20 -7.46 -3.24
N ASN A 237 31.64 -7.16 -2.06
CA ASN A 237 30.71 -8.06 -1.38
C ASN A 237 29.42 -8.31 -2.19
N VAL A 238 28.80 -7.26 -2.74
CA VAL A 238 27.58 -7.39 -3.54
C VAL A 238 27.85 -8.07 -4.88
N ARG A 239 29.03 -7.84 -5.50
CA ARG A 239 29.42 -8.57 -6.73
C ARG A 239 29.66 -10.06 -6.51
N ILE A 240 30.23 -10.46 -5.37
CA ILE A 240 30.38 -11.89 -5.01
C ILE A 240 29.01 -12.54 -4.84
N LYS A 241 28.11 -11.90 -4.06
CA LYS A 241 26.72 -12.35 -3.89
C LYS A 241 26.00 -12.49 -5.24
N LEU A 242 26.09 -11.48 -6.11
CA LEU A 242 25.46 -11.49 -7.42
C LEU A 242 26.02 -12.61 -8.31
N ALA A 243 27.33 -12.83 -8.33
CA ALA A 243 27.95 -13.89 -9.14
C ALA A 243 27.46 -15.29 -8.75
N GLN A 244 27.27 -15.56 -7.45
CA GLN A 244 26.66 -16.81 -6.96
C GLN A 244 25.22 -16.96 -7.46
N GLN A 245 24.39 -15.94 -7.23
CA GLN A 245 22.99 -15.91 -7.63
C GLN A 245 22.75 -16.08 -9.14
N CYS A 246 23.70 -15.63 -9.96
CA CYS A 246 23.63 -15.78 -11.42
C CYS A 246 23.96 -17.20 -11.88
N ALA A 247 24.83 -17.92 -11.16
CA ALA A 247 25.08 -19.34 -11.41
C ALA A 247 23.90 -20.23 -10.95
N ASP A 248 23.15 -19.82 -9.92
CA ASP A 248 21.95 -20.51 -9.42
C ASP A 248 20.69 -20.34 -10.33
N LEU A 249 20.85 -19.79 -11.54
CA LEU A 249 19.76 -19.47 -12.48
C LEU A 249 19.87 -20.13 -13.87
N ASP A 250 21.01 -20.75 -14.20
CA ASP A 250 21.29 -21.36 -15.51
C ASP A 250 21.10 -22.89 -15.51
#